data_AF-A0A9D1NN88-F1
#
_entry.id   AF-A0A9D1NN88-F1
#
_cell.length_a   1.000
_cell.length_b   1.000
_cell.length_c   1.000
_cell.angle_alpha   90.00
_cell.angle_beta   90.00
_cell.angle_gamma   90.00
#
_symmetry.space_group_name_H-M   'P 1'
#
loop_
_entity.id
_entity.type
_entity.pdbx_description
1 polymer ?
#
loop_
_entity_poly.entity_id
_entity_poly.type
_entity_poly.pdbx_seq_one_letter_code
_entity_poly.pdbx_strand_id
1 'polypeptide(L)'
;MAETMAWNERLRALEARLWESADALRSNSKLTSSQYCMPVMGLIFLRYAWGRFRRQTEKLEQKRKNNPNSRSRDIDDIEKADYTGNGVLWLPEAARYDRLAALPGDENLAEALNAAMAAIEAESPDLAGVLPKQYGELPPAILADLVRTFNDPVLDTIGGDVFGRIYEYFLQKFAPQEHFYALQARRYLESVA
;
A
#
# COMPACT_ATOMS: atom_id res chain seq x y z
N MET A 1 -13.69 6.31 -26.53
CA MET A 1 -14.01 4.85 -26.49
C MET A 1 -12.77 3.98 -26.66
N ALA A 2 -11.95 4.13 -27.70
CA ALA A 2 -10.74 3.32 -27.88
C ALA A 2 -9.69 3.47 -26.75
N GLU A 3 -9.44 4.70 -26.29
CA GLU A 3 -8.49 4.97 -25.18
C GLU A 3 -8.94 4.34 -23.85
N THR A 4 -10.24 4.41 -23.53
CA THR A 4 -10.84 3.79 -22.35
C THR A 4 -10.72 2.26 -22.38
N MET A 5 -10.90 1.65 -23.56
CA MET A 5 -10.76 0.21 -23.74
C MET A 5 -9.31 -0.25 -23.56
N ALA A 6 -8.36 0.47 -24.17
CA ALA A 6 -6.93 0.20 -24.04
C ALA A 6 -6.45 0.36 -22.58
N TRP A 7 -6.97 1.35 -21.86
CA TRP A 7 -6.72 1.52 -20.43
C TRP A 7 -7.20 0.33 -19.61
N ASN A 8 -8.46 -0.08 -19.79
CA ASN A 8 -9.04 -1.21 -19.07
C ASN A 8 -8.29 -2.52 -19.31
N GLU A 9 -7.79 -2.74 -20.53
CA GLU A 9 -6.98 -3.90 -20.87
C GLU A 9 -5.61 -3.87 -20.17
N ARG A 10 -4.94 -2.71 -20.16
CA ARG A 10 -3.69 -2.52 -19.40
C ARG A 10 -3.87 -2.76 -17.91
N LEU A 11 -4.99 -2.33 -17.34
CA LEU A 11 -5.31 -2.58 -15.94
C LEU A 11 -5.54 -4.07 -15.65
N ARG A 12 -6.28 -4.79 -16.50
CA ARG A 12 -6.43 -6.24 -16.35
C ARG A 12 -5.11 -6.98 -16.45
N ALA A 13 -4.25 -6.56 -17.38
CA ALA A 13 -2.91 -7.13 -17.51
C ALA A 13 -2.05 -6.85 -16.28
N LEU A 14 -2.16 -5.66 -15.67
CA LEU A 14 -1.48 -5.33 -14.41
C LEU A 14 -1.97 -6.20 -13.25
N GLU A 15 -3.29 -6.32 -13.08
CA GLU A 15 -3.92 -7.17 -12.05
C GLU A 15 -3.46 -8.62 -12.19
N ALA A 16 -3.52 -9.17 -13.41
CA ALA A 16 -3.09 -10.52 -13.70
C ALA A 16 -1.61 -10.73 -13.42
N ARG A 17 -0.73 -9.83 -13.89
CA ARG A 17 0.72 -9.92 -13.66
C ARG A 17 1.09 -9.86 -12.18
N LEU A 18 0.49 -8.94 -11.43
CA LEU A 18 0.73 -8.82 -9.99
C LEU A 18 0.27 -10.10 -9.27
N TRP A 19 -0.90 -10.62 -9.62
CA TRP A 19 -1.40 -11.86 -9.06
C TRP A 19 -0.53 -13.06 -9.41
N GLU A 20 -0.15 -13.24 -10.68
CA GLU A 20 0.70 -14.36 -11.10
C GLU A 20 2.05 -14.35 -10.38
N SER A 21 2.65 -13.16 -10.21
CA SER A 21 3.89 -12.99 -9.45
C SER A 21 3.71 -13.40 -7.97
N ALA A 22 2.63 -12.93 -7.33
CA ALA A 22 2.32 -13.28 -5.96
C ALA A 22 1.92 -14.76 -5.80
N ASP A 23 1.15 -15.33 -6.71
CA ASP A 23 0.69 -16.72 -6.63
C ASP A 23 1.83 -17.72 -6.89
N ALA A 24 2.80 -17.36 -7.73
CA ALA A 24 4.01 -18.14 -7.92
C ALA A 24 4.83 -18.24 -6.62
N LEU A 25 4.99 -17.13 -5.89
CA LEU A 25 5.65 -17.12 -4.60
C LEU A 25 4.90 -17.97 -3.56
N ARG A 26 3.57 -17.90 -3.55
CA ARG A 26 2.72 -18.74 -2.69
C ARG A 26 2.87 -20.22 -3.00
N SER A 27 2.76 -20.59 -4.27
CA SER A 27 2.76 -21.98 -4.73
C SER A 27 4.10 -22.68 -4.51
N ASN A 28 5.19 -21.91 -4.48
CA ASN A 28 6.52 -22.40 -4.15
C ASN A 28 6.81 -22.41 -2.63
N SER A 29 5.83 -22.04 -1.81
CA SER A 29 5.94 -22.01 -0.34
C SER A 29 5.13 -23.14 0.30
N LYS A 30 5.37 -23.40 1.60
CA LYS A 30 4.57 -24.34 2.42
C LYS A 30 3.46 -23.63 3.21
N LEU A 31 3.09 -22.41 2.81
CA LEU A 31 2.17 -21.55 3.56
C LEU A 31 0.72 -21.94 3.29
N THR A 32 -0.13 -21.83 4.31
CA THR A 32 -1.58 -21.90 4.12
C THR A 32 -2.10 -20.64 3.42
N SER A 33 -3.32 -20.68 2.89
CA SER A 33 -3.93 -19.51 2.24
C SER A 33 -3.93 -18.29 3.16
N SER A 34 -4.38 -18.44 4.41
CA SER A 34 -4.49 -17.35 5.38
C SER A 34 -3.15 -16.73 5.74
N GLN A 35 -2.13 -17.56 5.95
CA GLN A 35 -0.76 -17.11 6.25
C GLN A 35 -0.13 -16.30 5.12
N TYR A 36 -0.63 -16.47 3.90
CA TYR A 36 -0.16 -15.73 2.73
C TYR A 36 -1.05 -14.54 2.38
N CYS A 37 -2.37 -14.74 2.40
CA CYS A 37 -3.38 -13.77 2.05
C CYS A 37 -3.25 -12.49 2.90
N MET A 38 -3.23 -12.64 4.23
CA MET A 38 -3.23 -11.51 5.15
C MET A 38 -2.01 -10.58 4.93
N PRO A 39 -0.76 -11.08 4.93
CA PRO A 39 0.39 -10.25 4.60
C PRO A 39 0.34 -9.62 3.20
N VAL A 40 -0.12 -10.35 2.19
CA VAL A 40 -0.19 -9.82 0.81
C VAL A 40 -1.20 -8.68 0.72
N MET A 41 -2.39 -8.82 1.30
CA MET A 41 -3.39 -7.75 1.35
C MET A 41 -2.86 -6.53 2.10
N GLY A 42 -2.10 -6.74 3.18
CA GLY A 42 -1.41 -5.68 3.92
C GLY A 42 -0.37 -4.94 3.08
N LEU A 43 0.47 -5.65 2.32
CA LEU A 43 1.46 -5.04 1.42
C LEU A 43 0.81 -4.23 0.31
N ILE A 44 -0.27 -4.75 -0.27
CA ILE A 44 -1.07 -4.05 -1.27
C ILE A 44 -1.58 -2.74 -0.65
N PHE A 45 -2.21 -2.79 0.52
CA PHE A 45 -2.66 -1.60 1.27
C PHE A 45 -1.54 -0.58 1.50
N LEU A 46 -0.40 -1.01 2.02
CA LEU A 46 0.72 -0.13 2.33
C LEU A 46 1.25 0.56 1.08
N ARG A 47 1.36 -0.18 -0.03
CA ARG A 47 1.82 0.33 -1.31
C ARG A 47 0.91 1.43 -1.85
N TYR A 48 -0.39 1.31 -1.64
CA TYR A 48 -1.36 2.34 -2.01
C TYR A 48 -1.33 3.56 -1.13
N ALA A 49 -1.31 3.36 0.19
CA ALA A 49 -1.19 4.45 1.14
C ALA A 49 0.04 5.29 0.78
N TRP A 50 1.16 4.63 0.44
CA TRP A 50 2.38 5.29 -0.02
C TRP A 50 2.19 6.10 -1.30
N GLY A 51 1.57 5.51 -2.33
CA GLY A 51 1.31 6.23 -3.59
C GLY A 51 0.44 7.48 -3.39
N ARG A 52 -0.60 7.41 -2.54
CA ARG A 52 -1.43 8.57 -2.19
C ARG A 52 -0.66 9.61 -1.38
N PHE A 53 0.11 9.17 -0.40
CA PHE A 53 0.93 10.03 0.44
C PHE A 53 1.90 10.84 -0.44
N ARG A 54 2.68 10.18 -1.29
CA ARG A 54 3.63 10.85 -2.20
C ARG A 54 2.98 11.89 -3.09
N ARG A 55 1.89 11.54 -3.77
CA ARG A 55 1.17 12.48 -4.65
C ARG A 55 0.64 13.68 -3.88
N GLN A 56 0.19 13.48 -2.65
CA GLN A 56 -0.27 14.57 -1.81
C GLN A 56 0.91 15.45 -1.35
N THR A 57 2.04 14.85 -0.94
CA THR A 57 3.26 15.59 -0.64
C THR A 57 3.69 16.45 -1.83
N GLU A 58 3.75 15.88 -3.04
CA GLU A 58 4.11 16.61 -4.27
C GLU A 58 3.15 17.78 -4.55
N LYS A 59 1.84 17.58 -4.37
CA LYS A 59 0.83 18.64 -4.52
C LYS A 59 1.00 19.75 -3.49
N LEU A 60 1.24 19.40 -2.23
CA LEU A 60 1.43 20.36 -1.14
C LEU A 60 2.70 21.18 -1.38
N GLU A 61 3.79 20.53 -1.79
CA GLU A 61 5.04 21.20 -2.17
C GLU A 61 4.84 22.15 -3.35
N GLN A 62 4.17 21.72 -4.42
CA GLN A 62 3.90 22.57 -5.59
C GLN A 62 3.02 23.76 -5.23
N LYS A 63 1.93 23.54 -4.46
CA LYS A 63 1.04 24.61 -4.01
C LYS A 63 1.79 25.66 -3.18
N ARG A 64 2.74 25.24 -2.35
CA ARG A 64 3.57 26.14 -1.55
C ARG A 64 4.61 26.88 -2.38
N LYS A 65 5.32 26.19 -3.29
CA LYS A 65 6.25 26.81 -4.25
C LYS A 65 5.58 27.90 -5.10
N ASN A 66 4.31 27.68 -5.47
CA ASN A 66 3.53 28.59 -6.30
C ASN A 66 2.77 29.66 -5.50
N ASN A 67 2.86 29.69 -4.16
CA ASN A 67 2.17 30.68 -3.33
C ASN A 67 3.07 31.91 -3.07
N PRO A 68 2.83 33.06 -3.73
CA PRO A 68 3.66 34.26 -3.56
C PRO A 68 3.57 34.89 -2.16
N ASN A 69 2.56 34.51 -1.36
CA ASN A 69 2.35 35.01 0.00
C ASN A 69 2.88 34.08 1.10
N SER A 70 3.53 32.96 0.75
CA SER A 70 4.08 32.04 1.74
C SER A 70 5.29 32.68 2.45
N ARG A 71 5.19 32.88 3.77
CA ARG A 71 6.26 33.50 4.59
C ARG A 71 7.44 32.55 4.86
N SER A 72 7.19 31.24 4.73
CA SER A 72 8.18 30.17 4.82
C SER A 72 8.11 29.35 3.54
N ARG A 73 9.27 29.05 2.96
CA ARG A 73 9.42 28.15 1.80
C ARG A 73 9.87 26.75 2.24
N ASP A 74 9.97 26.54 3.55
CA ASP A 74 10.54 25.33 4.12
C ASP A 74 9.49 24.22 4.20
N ILE A 75 9.95 22.99 3.96
CA ILE A 75 9.11 21.78 3.91
C ILE A 75 8.61 21.37 5.30
N ASP A 76 9.30 21.84 6.34
CA ASP A 76 9.08 21.49 7.75
C ASP A 76 7.72 21.98 8.29
N ASP A 77 7.07 22.91 7.58
CA ASP A 77 5.75 23.43 7.93
C ASP A 77 4.61 22.55 7.35
N ILE A 78 4.88 21.45 6.66
CA ILE A 78 3.84 20.52 6.18
C ILE A 78 3.38 19.65 7.36
N GLU A 79 2.13 19.83 7.78
CA GLU A 79 1.59 19.15 8.95
C GLU A 79 0.80 17.89 8.57
N LYS A 80 0.62 16.98 9.54
CA LYS A 80 -0.22 15.78 9.37
C LYS A 80 -1.64 16.13 8.89
N ALA A 81 -2.19 17.25 9.36
CA ALA A 81 -3.52 17.73 9.00
C ALA A 81 -3.67 18.05 7.49
N ASP A 82 -2.59 18.42 6.81
CA ASP A 82 -2.60 18.69 5.36
C ASP A 82 -2.87 17.42 4.54
N TYR A 83 -2.61 16.24 5.10
CA TYR A 83 -2.90 14.94 4.50
C TYR A 83 -4.31 14.49 4.83
N THR A 84 -4.63 14.42 6.13
CA THR A 84 -5.92 13.88 6.59
C THR A 84 -7.10 14.72 6.12
N GLY A 85 -6.94 16.06 6.03
CA GLY A 85 -7.96 16.96 5.47
C GLY A 85 -8.26 16.74 3.98
N ASN A 86 -7.42 15.99 3.26
CA ASN A 86 -7.61 15.61 1.86
C ASN A 86 -7.91 14.12 1.68
N GLY A 87 -8.29 13.42 2.76
CA GLY A 87 -8.55 11.98 2.72
C GLY A 87 -7.29 11.16 2.40
N VAL A 88 -6.12 11.62 2.85
CA VAL A 88 -4.86 10.91 2.69
C VAL A 88 -4.31 10.55 4.06
N LEU A 89 -3.96 9.28 4.25
CA LEU A 89 -3.28 8.80 5.45
C LEU A 89 -1.97 9.55 5.65
N TRP A 90 -1.74 10.03 6.87
CA TRP A 90 -0.38 10.39 7.27
C TRP A 90 0.44 9.11 7.42
N LEU A 91 1.59 9.04 6.74
CA LEU A 91 2.52 7.92 6.85
C LEU A 91 3.79 8.35 7.60
N PRO A 92 4.04 7.77 8.79
CA PRO A 92 5.33 7.88 9.47
C PRO A 92 6.46 7.41 8.57
N GLU A 93 7.68 7.90 8.81
CA GLU A 93 8.85 7.53 8.01
C GLU A 93 9.09 6.01 7.96
N ALA A 94 8.88 5.31 9.09
CA ALA A 94 8.99 3.86 9.18
C ALA A 94 7.99 3.10 8.28
N ALA A 95 6.88 3.74 7.89
CA ALA A 95 5.83 3.16 7.06
C ALA A 95 5.94 3.54 5.57
N ARG A 96 6.98 4.29 5.18
CA ARG A 96 7.18 4.66 3.78
C ARG A 96 7.68 3.47 2.98
N TYR A 97 7.00 3.18 1.88
CA TYR A 97 7.23 1.94 1.13
C TYR A 97 8.60 1.92 0.45
N ASP A 98 9.09 3.08 0.01
CA ASP A 98 10.42 3.22 -0.59
C ASP A 98 11.53 2.86 0.40
N ARG A 99 11.41 3.29 1.67
CA ARG A 99 12.33 2.91 2.75
C ARG A 99 12.34 1.41 2.97
N LEU A 100 11.16 0.80 3.08
CA LEU A 100 11.00 -0.65 3.30
C LEU A 100 11.56 -1.46 2.12
N ALA A 101 11.33 -1.02 0.89
CA ALA A 101 11.83 -1.65 -0.32
C ALA A 101 13.34 -1.45 -0.52
N ALA A 102 13.94 -0.45 0.12
CA ALA A 102 15.37 -0.16 0.07
C ALA A 102 16.16 -0.74 1.25
N LEU A 103 15.52 -1.48 2.15
CA LEU A 103 16.20 -2.09 3.29
C LEU A 103 17.30 -3.06 2.82
N PRO A 104 18.49 -3.03 3.44
CA PRO A 104 19.53 -4.01 3.22
C PRO A 104 19.05 -5.44 3.48
N GLY A 105 19.60 -6.43 2.76
CA GLY A 105 19.16 -7.83 2.87
C GLY A 105 19.45 -8.51 4.22
N ASP A 106 20.31 -7.92 5.04
CA ASP A 106 20.61 -8.35 6.41
C ASP A 106 19.69 -7.71 7.47
N GLU A 107 18.90 -6.70 7.11
CA GLU A 107 17.88 -6.13 8.00
C GLU A 107 16.63 -7.02 8.08
N ASN A 108 15.97 -6.99 9.24
CA ASN A 108 14.77 -7.77 9.48
C ASN A 108 13.53 -7.08 8.86
N LEU A 109 13.33 -7.29 7.56
CA LEU A 109 12.19 -6.74 6.80
C LEU A 109 10.82 -7.07 7.44
N ALA A 110 10.66 -8.25 8.03
CA ALA A 110 9.41 -8.63 8.69
C ALA A 110 9.11 -7.76 9.91
N GLU A 111 10.12 -7.48 10.73
CA GLU A 111 9.99 -6.60 11.88
C GLU A 111 9.76 -5.15 11.45
N ALA A 112 10.45 -4.68 10.40
CA ALA A 112 10.23 -3.36 9.84
C ALA A 112 8.79 -3.18 9.31
N LEU A 113 8.24 -4.19 8.63
CA LEU A 113 6.85 -4.17 8.16
C LEU A 113 5.84 -4.24 9.30
N ASN A 114 6.08 -5.04 10.33
CA ASN A 114 5.24 -5.05 11.53
C ASN A 114 5.22 -3.68 12.22
N ALA A 115 6.40 -3.05 12.36
CA ALA A 115 6.54 -1.71 12.94
C ALA A 115 5.87 -0.64 12.08
N ALA A 116 6.00 -0.73 10.75
CA ALA A 116 5.29 0.14 9.80
C ALA A 116 3.78 0.09 10.00
N MET A 117 3.20 -1.11 10.04
CA MET A 117 1.76 -1.28 10.25
C MET A 117 1.30 -0.75 11.60
N ALA A 118 2.04 -1.06 12.68
CA ALA A 118 1.73 -0.53 14.00
C ALA A 118 1.80 1.01 14.06
N ALA A 119 2.77 1.62 13.37
CA ALA A 119 2.91 3.07 13.30
C ALA A 119 1.73 3.73 12.55
N ILE A 120 1.22 3.11 11.48
CA ILE A 120 0.03 3.60 10.79
C ILE A 120 -1.19 3.55 11.71
N GLU A 121 -1.40 2.43 12.40
CA GLU A 121 -2.54 2.30 13.32
C GLU A 121 -2.49 3.33 14.46
N ALA A 122 -1.29 3.63 14.98
CA ALA A 122 -1.12 4.64 16.02
C ALA A 122 -1.51 6.06 15.56
N GLU A 123 -1.40 6.34 14.27
CA GLU A 123 -1.77 7.62 13.66
C GLU A 123 -3.23 7.66 13.20
N SER A 124 -3.90 6.50 13.11
CA SER A 124 -5.23 6.37 12.51
C SER A 124 -6.14 5.47 13.34
N PRO A 125 -7.00 6.04 14.21
CA PRO A 125 -7.91 5.28 15.07
C PRO A 125 -8.81 4.29 14.32
N ASP A 126 -9.23 4.62 13.10
CA ASP A 126 -10.06 3.76 12.25
C ASP A 126 -9.36 2.48 11.79
N LEU A 127 -8.03 2.44 11.88
CA LEU A 127 -7.20 1.29 11.52
C LEU A 127 -6.73 0.48 12.73
N ALA A 128 -7.09 0.88 13.95
CA ALA A 128 -6.61 0.20 15.16
C ALA A 128 -6.98 -1.29 15.17
N GLY A 129 -5.96 -2.16 15.19
CA GLY A 129 -6.13 -3.61 15.16
C GLY A 129 -6.52 -4.20 13.80
N VAL A 130 -6.58 -3.40 12.73
CA VAL A 130 -6.98 -3.84 11.39
C VAL A 130 -5.80 -4.35 10.57
N LEU A 131 -4.62 -3.73 10.71
CA LEU A 131 -3.48 -4.02 9.84
C LEU A 131 -2.72 -5.27 10.32
N PRO A 132 -2.29 -6.14 9.38
CA PRO A 132 -1.57 -7.37 9.71
C PRO A 132 -0.20 -7.05 10.32
N LYS A 133 0.19 -7.80 11.35
CA LYS A 133 1.45 -7.62 12.08
C LYS A 133 2.17 -8.96 12.31
N GLN A 134 1.97 -9.91 11.37
CA GLN A 134 2.51 -11.26 11.40
C GLN A 134 3.40 -11.54 10.18
N TYR A 135 4.16 -10.55 9.72
CA TYR A 135 5.04 -10.71 8.54
C TYR A 135 6.18 -11.72 8.77
N GLY A 136 6.51 -12.03 10.03
CA GLY A 136 7.51 -13.03 10.39
C GLY A 136 7.12 -14.48 10.07
N GLU A 137 5.86 -14.73 9.73
CA GLU A 137 5.42 -16.06 9.26
C GLU A 137 5.84 -16.34 7.81
N LEU A 138 6.16 -15.30 7.04
CA LEU A 138 6.68 -15.43 5.68
C LEU A 138 8.19 -15.69 5.71
N PRO A 139 8.69 -16.64 4.88
CA PRO A 139 10.12 -16.75 4.65
C PRO A 139 10.72 -15.41 4.17
N PRO A 140 11.88 -14.96 4.68
CA PRO A 140 12.44 -13.66 4.35
C PRO A 140 12.60 -13.40 2.84
N ALA A 141 13.02 -14.42 2.07
CA ALA A 141 13.16 -14.32 0.62
C ALA A 141 11.82 -14.05 -0.09
N ILE A 142 10.75 -14.74 0.33
CA ILE A 142 9.41 -14.56 -0.22
C ILE A 142 8.90 -13.15 0.11
N LEU A 143 9.11 -12.69 1.34
CA LEU A 143 8.69 -11.36 1.77
C LEU A 143 9.41 -10.25 0.99
N ALA A 144 10.71 -10.39 0.76
CA ALA A 144 11.48 -9.46 -0.06
C ALA A 144 10.99 -9.43 -1.52
N ASP A 145 10.74 -10.59 -2.12
CA ASP A 145 10.20 -10.67 -3.48
C ASP A 145 8.79 -10.09 -3.59
N LEU A 146 7.95 -10.26 -2.56
CA LEU A 146 6.63 -9.64 -2.49
C LEU A 146 6.72 -8.11 -2.45
N VAL A 147 7.58 -7.56 -1.57
CA VAL A 147 7.81 -6.11 -1.50
C VAL A 147 8.32 -5.57 -2.84
N ARG A 148 9.24 -6.30 -3.49
CA ARG A 148 9.72 -5.92 -4.82
C ARG A 148 8.63 -5.97 -5.89
N THR A 149 7.79 -7.00 -5.87
CA THR A 149 6.67 -7.19 -6.81
C THR A 149 5.69 -6.01 -6.75
N PHE A 150 5.37 -5.55 -5.55
CA PHE A 150 4.45 -4.42 -5.37
C PHE A 150 5.16 -3.06 -5.43
N ASN A 151 6.50 -2.98 -5.52
CA ASN A 151 7.22 -1.73 -5.79
C ASN A 151 7.17 -1.29 -7.27
N ASP A 152 6.12 -1.65 -8.00
CA ASP A 152 5.95 -1.28 -9.39
C ASP A 152 5.65 0.24 -9.51
N PRO A 153 6.43 1.04 -10.26
CA PRO A 153 6.18 2.47 -10.44
C PRO A 153 4.82 2.77 -11.07
N VAL A 154 4.24 1.84 -11.84
CA VAL A 154 2.89 2.00 -12.39
C VAL A 154 1.89 2.24 -11.26
N LEU A 155 2.05 1.57 -10.10
CA LEU A 155 1.18 1.74 -8.93
C LEU A 155 1.20 3.18 -8.34
N ASP A 156 2.21 3.99 -8.63
CA ASP A 156 2.24 5.42 -8.25
C ASP A 156 1.34 6.29 -9.12
N THR A 157 1.04 5.83 -10.34
CA THR A 157 0.32 6.61 -11.36
C THR A 157 -1.17 6.33 -11.38
N ILE A 158 -1.62 5.29 -10.66
CA ILE A 158 -3.02 4.86 -10.64
C ILE A 158 -3.80 5.47 -9.48
N GLY A 159 -5.05 5.85 -9.79
CA GLY A 159 -6.01 6.48 -8.88
C GLY A 159 -6.56 5.49 -7.83
N GLY A 160 -7.33 6.03 -6.88
CA GLY A 160 -7.95 5.24 -5.80
C GLY A 160 -8.91 4.17 -6.29
N ASP A 161 -9.64 4.48 -7.36
CA ASP A 161 -10.54 3.58 -8.09
C ASP A 161 -9.83 2.32 -8.61
N VAL A 162 -8.65 2.49 -9.19
CA VAL A 162 -7.89 1.35 -9.73
C VAL A 162 -7.30 0.49 -8.63
N PHE A 163 -6.83 1.11 -7.55
CA PHE A 163 -6.29 0.34 -6.45
C PHE A 163 -7.36 -0.50 -5.73
N GLY A 164 -8.56 0.06 -5.51
CA GLY A 164 -9.69 -0.71 -5.00
C GLY A 164 -9.99 -1.93 -5.87
N ARG A 165 -9.89 -1.78 -7.20
CA ARG A 165 -10.07 -2.88 -8.15
C ARG A 165 -8.99 -3.97 -8.02
N ILE A 166 -7.72 -3.60 -7.84
CA ILE A 166 -6.62 -4.56 -7.59
C ILE A 166 -6.88 -5.29 -6.25
N TYR A 167 -7.25 -4.55 -5.21
CA TYR A 167 -7.54 -5.13 -3.89
C TYR A 167 -8.70 -6.15 -3.96
N GLU A 168 -9.80 -5.79 -4.63
CA GLU A 168 -10.93 -6.69 -4.88
C GLU A 168 -10.57 -7.90 -5.74
N TYR A 169 -9.70 -7.72 -6.74
CA TYR A 169 -9.22 -8.82 -7.56
C TYR A 169 -8.46 -9.86 -6.72
N PHE A 170 -7.57 -9.41 -5.83
CA PHE A 170 -6.85 -10.31 -4.93
C PHE A 170 -7.80 -10.97 -3.91
N LEU A 171 -8.76 -10.23 -3.35
CA LEU A 171 -9.81 -10.79 -2.49
C LEU A 171 -10.58 -11.92 -3.15
N GLN A 172 -11.05 -11.72 -4.39
CA GLN A 172 -11.79 -12.74 -5.13
C GLN A 172 -10.96 -14.00 -5.39
N LYS A 173 -9.65 -13.85 -5.56
CA LYS A 173 -8.72 -14.97 -5.79
C LYS A 173 -8.39 -15.75 -4.51
N PHE A 174 -8.36 -15.09 -3.35
CA PHE A 174 -8.06 -15.75 -2.06
C PHE A 174 -9.25 -16.48 -1.41
N ALA A 175 -10.44 -16.46 -2.02
CA ALA A 175 -11.64 -17.20 -1.62
C ALA A 175 -12.29 -16.78 -0.26
N PRO A 176 -13.57 -17.15 0.01
CA PRO A 176 -14.40 -16.45 1.00
C PRO A 176 -14.13 -16.75 2.48
N GLN A 177 -13.30 -17.73 2.83
CA GLN A 177 -13.12 -18.15 4.23
C GLN A 177 -12.20 -17.22 5.05
N GLU A 178 -11.52 -16.28 4.40
CA GLU A 178 -10.54 -15.36 5.02
C GLU A 178 -11.01 -13.89 5.02
N HIS A 179 -12.29 -13.66 4.69
CA HIS A 179 -12.88 -12.36 4.37
C HIS A 179 -12.90 -11.31 5.50
N PHE A 180 -12.88 -11.67 6.79
CA PHE A 180 -13.25 -10.72 7.85
C PHE A 180 -12.30 -9.52 7.98
N TYR A 181 -10.99 -9.75 7.99
CA TYR A 181 -10.00 -8.68 8.18
C TYR A 181 -9.78 -7.84 6.93
N ALA A 182 -9.77 -8.49 5.77
CA ALA A 182 -9.59 -7.80 4.51
C ALA A 182 -10.81 -6.90 4.18
N LEU A 183 -12.00 -7.20 4.70
CA LEU A 183 -13.17 -6.33 4.64
C LEU A 183 -13.06 -5.08 5.54
N GLN A 184 -12.38 -5.14 6.68
CA GLN A 184 -12.14 -3.95 7.51
C GLN A 184 -11.15 -2.99 6.84
N ALA A 185 -10.05 -3.51 6.30
CA ALA A 185 -9.12 -2.72 5.50
C ALA A 185 -9.79 -2.16 4.22
N ARG A 186 -10.69 -2.93 3.59
CA ARG A 186 -11.53 -2.45 2.47
C ARG A 186 -12.43 -1.28 2.89
N ARG A 187 -13.16 -1.40 4.01
CA ARG A 187 -14.03 -0.31 4.51
C ARG A 187 -13.24 0.97 4.72
N TYR A 188 -12.00 0.86 5.18
CA TYR A 188 -11.11 2.00 5.27
C TYR A 188 -10.74 2.55 3.88
N LEU A 189 -10.33 1.69 2.95
CA LEU A 189 -10.00 2.11 1.59
C LEU A 189 -11.18 2.80 0.89
N GLU A 190 -12.40 2.31 1.08
CA GLU A 190 -13.64 2.90 0.57
C GLU A 190 -14.01 4.24 1.24
N SER A 191 -13.68 4.42 2.53
CA SER A 191 -13.95 5.69 3.23
C SER A 191 -12.98 6.81 2.85
N VAL A 192 -11.79 6.45 2.34
CA VAL A 192 -10.77 7.42 1.91
C VAL A 192 -10.60 7.52 0.39
N ALA A 193 -11.26 6.66 -0.40
CA ALA A 193 -11.25 6.68 -1.87
C ALA A 193 -11.97 7.91 -2.41
#